data_AF-A0A1V4SZM7-F1
#
_entry.id   AF-A0A1V4SZM7-F1
#
_cell.length_a   1.000
_cell.length_b   1.000
_cell.length_c   1.000
_cell.angle_alpha   90.00
_cell.angle_beta   90.00
_cell.angle_gamma   90.00
#
_symmetry.space_group_name_H-M   'P 1'
#
loop_
_entity.id
_entity.type
_entity.pdbx_description
1 polymer ?
#
loop_
_entity_poly.entity_id
_entity_poly.type
_entity_poly.pdbx_seq_one_letter_code
_entity_poly.pdbx_strand_id
1 'polypeptide(L)'
;LSWLDSAIFWRMMEHFQWVHPFGPDGTRHDYDRLPNQLTELVDDPYRSLAGELRRVGGFAKDTTPFSEFLWADYLRPRISEKRIRKNFDKALAAALACAHDSQARYLPGWSGTMALR
;
A
#
# COMPACT_ATOMS: atom_id res chain seq x y z
N LEU A 1 18.71 -3.44 -18.48
CA LEU A 1 19.59 -3.12 -17.33
C LEU A 1 20.58 -4.25 -16.99
N SER A 2 20.72 -5.29 -17.81
CA SER A 2 21.56 -6.47 -17.51
C SER A 2 23.07 -6.22 -17.50
N TRP A 3 23.51 -5.08 -18.04
CA TRP A 3 24.93 -4.68 -18.09
C TRP A 3 25.39 -3.86 -16.88
N LEU A 4 24.49 -3.55 -15.94
CA LEU A 4 24.83 -2.78 -14.73
C LEU A 4 25.39 -3.70 -13.65
N ASP A 5 26.29 -3.16 -12.83
CA ASP A 5 26.61 -3.79 -11.54
C ASP A 5 25.37 -3.83 -10.63
N SER A 6 25.32 -4.80 -9.73
CA SER A 6 24.14 -5.06 -8.89
C SER A 6 23.70 -3.84 -8.06
N ALA A 7 24.67 -3.08 -7.52
CA ALA A 7 24.37 -1.91 -6.70
C ALA A 7 23.76 -0.76 -7.52
N ILE A 8 24.24 -0.51 -8.74
CA ILE A 8 23.61 0.45 -9.65
C ILE A 8 22.26 -0.08 -10.13
N PHE A 9 22.16 -1.37 -10.49
CA PHE A 9 20.91 -1.99 -10.91
C PHE A 9 19.76 -1.70 -9.93
N TRP A 10 19.96 -2.02 -8.64
CA TRP A 10 18.90 -1.83 -7.64
C TRP A 10 18.58 -0.35 -7.39
N ARG A 11 19.56 0.55 -7.43
CA ARG A 11 19.32 1.99 -7.37
C ARG A 11 18.45 2.47 -8.52
N MET A 12 18.66 1.96 -9.74
CA MET A 12 17.81 2.29 -10.89
C MET A 12 16.40 1.71 -10.73
N MET A 13 16.26 0.48 -10.20
CA MET A 13 14.95 -0.12 -9.92
C MET A 13 14.14 0.75 -8.94
N GLU A 14 14.75 1.26 -7.87
CA GLU A 14 14.08 2.19 -6.94
C GLU A 14 13.77 3.54 -7.58
N HIS A 15 14.73 4.12 -8.31
CA HIS A 15 14.55 5.42 -8.97
C HIS A 15 13.35 5.43 -9.91
N PHE A 16 13.15 4.35 -10.68
CA PHE A 16 12.02 4.21 -11.59
C PHE A 16 10.75 3.64 -10.93
N GLN A 17 10.76 3.41 -9.61
CA GLN A 17 9.63 2.84 -8.88
C GLN A 17 9.21 1.45 -9.44
N TRP A 18 10.19 0.62 -9.80
CA TRP A 18 9.97 -0.74 -10.31
C TRP A 18 10.13 -1.82 -9.23
N VAL A 19 10.48 -1.43 -8.01
CA VAL A 19 10.63 -2.33 -6.87
C VAL A 19 9.96 -1.70 -5.64
N HIS A 20 9.40 -2.55 -4.79
CA HIS A 20 8.80 -2.17 -3.52
C HIS A 20 9.38 -3.06 -2.40
N PRO A 21 10.57 -2.72 -1.87
CA PRO A 21 11.28 -3.57 -0.90
C PRO A 21 10.77 -3.31 0.52
N PHE A 22 9.48 -3.59 0.74
CA PHE A 22 8.83 -3.42 2.04
C PHE A 22 8.22 -4.73 2.51
N GLY A 23 8.35 -4.98 3.81
CA GLY A 23 7.71 -6.11 4.48
C GLY A 23 6.20 -5.92 4.67
N PRO A 24 5.48 -6.97 5.10
CA PRO A 24 4.04 -6.93 5.34
C PRO A 24 3.65 -6.01 6.50
N ASP A 25 4.60 -5.48 7.27
CA ASP A 25 4.44 -4.51 8.34
C ASP A 25 4.71 -3.05 7.88
N GLY A 26 5.04 -2.84 6.60
CA GLY A 26 5.43 -1.55 6.04
C GLY A 26 6.90 -1.17 6.28
N THR A 27 7.72 -2.07 6.83
CA THR A 27 9.15 -1.81 7.08
C THR A 27 9.95 -1.94 5.80
N ARG A 28 10.80 -0.95 5.48
CA ARG A 28 11.75 -1.06 4.35
C ARG A 28 12.82 -2.11 4.65
N HIS A 29 13.13 -2.92 3.65
CA HIS A 29 14.18 -3.93 3.69
C HIS A 29 15.24 -3.69 2.62
N ASP A 30 16.39 -4.32 2.81
CA ASP A 30 17.41 -4.42 1.77
C ASP A 30 16.95 -5.40 0.68
N TYR A 31 17.54 -5.27 -0.52
CA TYR A 31 17.09 -6.01 -1.70
C TYR A 31 17.35 -7.51 -1.62
N ASP A 32 18.26 -7.94 -0.76
CA ASP A 32 18.55 -9.36 -0.49
C ASP A 32 17.39 -10.07 0.22
N ARG A 33 16.47 -9.31 0.84
CA ARG A 33 15.22 -9.83 1.40
C ARG A 33 14.09 -9.96 0.37
N LEU A 34 14.27 -9.47 -0.85
CA LEU A 34 13.28 -9.72 -1.89
C LEU A 34 13.25 -11.20 -2.21
N PRO A 35 12.05 -11.81 -2.31
CA PRO A 35 11.95 -13.23 -2.61
C PRO A 35 12.52 -13.52 -4.00
N ASN A 36 13.27 -14.62 -4.11
CA ASN A 36 13.79 -15.07 -5.39
C ASN A 36 12.73 -15.84 -6.19
N GLN A 37 11.69 -16.32 -5.50
CA GLN A 37 10.60 -17.10 -6.09
C GLN A 37 9.25 -16.48 -5.77
N LEU A 38 8.33 -16.52 -6.74
CA LEU A 38 7.00 -15.95 -6.57
C LEU A 38 6.22 -16.55 -5.38
N THR A 39 6.45 -17.84 -5.08
CA THR A 39 5.81 -18.56 -3.98
C THR A 39 6.27 -18.10 -2.59
N GLU A 40 7.33 -17.31 -2.51
CA GLU A 40 7.88 -16.77 -1.26
C GLU A 40 7.29 -15.39 -0.93
N LEU A 41 6.39 -14.85 -1.76
CA LEU A 41 5.68 -13.62 -1.45
C LEU A 41 4.83 -13.77 -0.17
N VAL A 42 4.98 -12.80 0.72
CA VAL A 42 4.25 -12.78 1.99
C VAL A 42 2.93 -12.04 1.83
N ASP A 43 1.89 -12.55 2.48
CA ASP A 43 0.58 -11.90 2.57
C ASP A 43 0.65 -10.63 3.41
N ASP A 44 0.44 -9.47 2.78
CA ASP A 44 0.09 -8.22 3.46
C ASP A 44 -1.44 -8.04 3.44
N PRO A 45 -2.14 -8.26 4.58
CA PRO A 45 -3.59 -8.13 4.63
C PRO A 45 -4.08 -6.69 4.41
N TYR A 46 -3.23 -5.68 4.65
CA TYR A 46 -3.56 -4.28 4.41
C TYR A 46 -3.51 -3.93 2.93
N ARG A 47 -2.63 -4.56 2.16
CA ARG A 47 -2.61 -4.43 0.69
C ARG A 47 -3.89 -4.97 0.08
N SER A 48 -4.41 -6.09 0.59
CA SER A 48 -5.72 -6.64 0.19
C SER A 48 -6.87 -5.71 0.57
N LEU A 49 -6.86 -5.18 1.81
CA LEU A 49 -7.84 -4.20 2.26
C LEU A 49 -7.86 -2.93 1.40
N ALA A 50 -6.69 -2.39 1.04
CA ALA A 50 -6.59 -1.22 0.17
C ALA A 50 -7.09 -1.50 -1.26
N GLY A 51 -6.86 -2.71 -1.79
CA GLY A 51 -7.39 -3.14 -3.08
C GLY A 51 -8.93 -3.15 -3.09
N GLU A 52 -9.54 -3.74 -2.07
CA GLU A 52 -11.00 -3.76 -1.94
C GLU A 52 -11.57 -2.38 -1.64
N LEU A 53 -10.87 -1.57 -0.84
CA LEU A 53 -11.23 -0.17 -0.59
C LEU A 53 -11.31 0.63 -1.90
N ARG A 54 -10.36 0.44 -2.81
CA ARG A 54 -10.40 1.04 -4.16
C ARG A 54 -11.61 0.54 -4.94
N ARG A 55 -11.86 -0.77 -4.92
CA ARG A 55 -12.97 -1.41 -5.66
C ARG A 55 -14.34 -0.89 -5.21
N VAL A 56 -14.52 -0.61 -3.91
CA VAL A 56 -15.76 -0.02 -3.37
C VAL A 56 -15.81 1.51 -3.45
N GLY A 57 -14.82 2.15 -4.10
CA GLY A 57 -14.83 3.59 -4.36
C GLY A 57 -14.30 4.47 -3.23
N GLY A 58 -13.54 3.92 -2.27
CA GLY A 58 -12.93 4.73 -1.21
C GLY A 58 -11.83 5.68 -1.71
N PHE A 59 -11.22 5.38 -2.85
CA PHE A 59 -10.33 6.27 -3.59
C PHE A 59 -10.31 5.92 -5.07
N ALA A 60 -9.98 6.89 -5.92
CA ALA A 60 -9.90 6.74 -7.35
C ALA A 60 -8.64 5.97 -7.77
N LYS A 61 -8.68 5.35 -8.95
CA LYS A 61 -7.48 4.82 -9.57
C LYS A 61 -6.54 5.98 -9.90
N ASP A 62 -5.30 5.86 -9.47
CA ASP A 62 -4.23 6.83 -9.73
C ASP A 62 -3.11 6.17 -10.56
N THR A 63 -2.31 6.96 -11.28
CA THR A 63 -1.15 6.46 -12.03
C THR A 63 0.09 6.27 -11.16
N THR A 64 0.07 6.75 -9.91
CA THR A 64 1.13 6.61 -8.93
C THR A 64 1.41 5.12 -8.67
N PRO A 65 2.64 4.64 -8.92
CA PRO A 65 3.04 3.27 -8.60
C PRO A 65 2.77 2.95 -7.13
N PHE A 66 2.40 1.70 -6.85
CA PHE A 66 2.19 1.21 -5.48
C PHE A 66 1.15 1.99 -4.66
N SER A 67 0.19 2.68 -5.30
CA SER A 67 -0.86 3.44 -4.61
C SER A 67 -1.54 2.64 -3.49
N GLU A 68 -1.90 1.38 -3.74
CA GLU A 68 -2.53 0.56 -2.71
C GLU A 68 -1.61 0.21 -1.52
N PHE A 69 -0.28 0.25 -1.67
CA PHE A 69 0.64 0.12 -0.54
C PHE A 69 0.69 1.40 0.30
N LEU A 70 0.61 2.58 -0.32
CA LEU A 70 0.49 3.84 0.43
C LEU A 70 -0.80 3.89 1.25
N TRP A 71 -1.90 3.40 0.66
CA TRP A 71 -3.17 3.23 1.36
C TRP A 71 -3.09 2.16 2.45
N ALA A 72 -2.40 1.04 2.21
CA ALA A 72 -2.17 0.00 3.22
C ALA A 72 -1.45 0.59 4.46
N ASP A 73 -0.37 1.34 4.26
CA ASP A 73 0.39 1.95 5.35
C ASP A 73 -0.37 3.04 6.08
N TYR A 74 -1.24 3.78 5.39
CA TYR A 74 -2.18 4.71 6.05
C TYR A 74 -3.17 3.98 6.98
N LEU A 75 -3.69 2.82 6.56
CA LEU A 75 -4.68 2.06 7.32
C LEU A 75 -4.07 1.24 8.47
N ARG A 76 -2.80 0.86 8.36
CA ARG A 76 -2.05 0.04 9.33
C ARG A 76 -2.12 0.52 10.78
N PRO A 77 -1.87 1.80 11.11
CA PRO A 77 -2.01 2.30 12.47
C PRO A 77 -3.47 2.54 12.89
N ARG A 78 -4.45 2.46 11.97
CA ARG A 78 -5.86 2.84 12.21
C ARG A 78 -6.78 1.64 12.38
N ILE A 79 -6.45 0.51 11.76
CA ILE A 79 -7.26 -0.71 11.75
C ILE A 79 -6.35 -1.85 12.17
N SER A 80 -6.69 -2.55 13.25
CA SER A 80 -5.87 -3.67 13.69
C SER A 80 -5.94 -4.84 12.71
N GLU A 81 -4.80 -5.49 12.47
CA GLU A 81 -4.71 -6.68 11.60
C GLU A 81 -5.68 -7.78 12.05
N LYS A 82 -5.82 -7.97 13.38
CA LYS A 82 -6.80 -8.89 13.97
C LYS A 82 -8.23 -8.62 13.48
N ARG A 83 -8.60 -7.35 13.27
CA ARG A 83 -9.92 -6.99 12.73
C ARG A 83 -10.04 -7.40 11.27
N ILE A 84 -9.02 -7.11 10.45
CA ILE A 84 -8.98 -7.47 9.02
C ILE A 84 -9.17 -8.99 8.87
N ARG A 85 -8.40 -9.78 9.62
CA ARG A 85 -8.46 -11.24 9.57
C ARG A 85 -9.74 -11.83 10.15
N LYS A 86 -10.33 -11.22 11.19
CA LYS A 86 -11.54 -11.74 11.85
C LYS A 86 -12.83 -11.38 11.12
N ASN A 87 -12.93 -10.16 10.58
CA ASN A 87 -14.13 -9.66 9.93
C ASN A 87 -13.76 -8.58 8.92
N PHE A 88 -13.51 -9.04 7.69
CA PHE A 88 -13.03 -8.19 6.60
C PHE A 88 -14.04 -7.08 6.27
N ASP A 89 -15.34 -7.38 6.19
CA ASP A 89 -16.38 -6.38 5.88
C ASP A 89 -16.39 -5.22 6.89
N LYS A 90 -16.25 -5.52 8.18
CA LYS A 90 -16.14 -4.48 9.22
C LYS A 90 -14.83 -3.69 9.11
N ALA A 91 -13.73 -4.33 8.71
CA ALA A 91 -12.48 -3.63 8.44
C ALA A 91 -12.60 -2.71 7.23
N LEU A 92 -13.25 -3.17 6.16
CA LEU A 92 -13.50 -2.41 4.93
C LEU A 92 -14.39 -1.20 5.20
N ALA A 93 -15.47 -1.36 5.97
CA ALA A 93 -16.32 -0.25 6.38
C ALA A 93 -15.54 0.81 7.19
N ALA A 94 -14.66 0.38 8.11
CA ALA A 94 -13.79 1.29 8.85
C ALA A 94 -12.76 1.98 7.92
N ALA A 95 -12.18 1.25 6.98
CA ALA A 95 -11.24 1.79 6.01
C ALA A 95 -11.89 2.85 5.11
N LEU A 96 -13.13 2.62 4.68
CA LEU A 96 -13.91 3.58 3.91
C LEU A 96 -14.15 4.88 4.68
N ALA A 97 -14.48 4.80 5.96
CA ALA A 97 -14.59 5.98 6.82
C ALA A 97 -13.25 6.74 6.93
N CYS A 98 -12.14 6.03 7.11
CA CYS A 98 -10.81 6.63 7.15
C CYS A 98 -10.39 7.28 5.82
N ALA A 99 -10.87 6.74 4.69
CA ALA A 99 -10.51 7.23 3.36
C ALA A 99 -11.17 8.56 3.01
N HIS A 100 -12.39 8.80 3.49
CA HIS A 100 -13.09 10.07 3.28
C HIS A 100 -12.68 11.17 4.27
N ASP A 101 -11.91 10.83 5.30
CA ASP A 101 -11.35 11.82 6.23
C ASP A 101 -10.33 12.72 5.51
N SER A 102 -10.33 13.99 5.86
CA SER A 102 -9.32 14.99 5.49
C SER A 102 -7.87 14.57 5.81
N GLN A 103 -7.65 13.67 6.77
CA GLN A 103 -6.33 13.12 7.07
C GLN A 103 -5.76 12.29 5.92
N ALA A 104 -6.59 11.72 5.03
CA ALA A 104 -6.14 10.94 3.88
C ALA A 104 -5.83 11.81 2.65
N ARG A 105 -5.99 13.14 2.71
CA ARG A 105 -5.92 14.05 1.55
C ARG A 105 -4.59 14.06 0.79
N TYR A 106 -3.52 13.58 1.42
CA TYR A 106 -2.20 13.49 0.80
C TYR A 106 -1.99 12.19 0.01
N LEU A 107 -2.95 11.27 0.04
CA LEU A 107 -2.85 9.98 -0.65
C LEU A 107 -3.34 10.07 -2.10
N PRO A 108 -2.73 9.29 -3.01
CA PRO A 108 -3.17 9.25 -4.41
C PRO A 108 -4.62 8.81 -4.55
N GLY A 109 -5.36 9.48 -5.44
CA GLY A 109 -6.76 9.17 -5.70
C GLY A 109 -7.75 9.55 -4.57
N TRP A 110 -7.33 10.26 -3.52
CA TRP A 110 -8.24 10.69 -2.46
C TRP A 110 -9.45 11.47 -3.02
N SER A 111 -10.65 11.12 -2.55
CA SER A 111 -11.92 11.64 -3.09
C SER A 111 -12.87 12.18 -1.99
N GLY A 112 -12.35 12.40 -0.78
CA GLY A 112 -13.12 12.96 0.33
C GLY A 112 -13.43 14.46 0.14
N THR A 113 -14.23 15.01 1.05
CA THR A 113 -14.58 16.43 1.06
C THR A 113 -13.77 17.17 2.12
N MET A 114 -13.17 18.30 1.76
CA MET A 114 -12.63 19.24 2.74
C MET A 114 -13.79 20.11 3.24
N ALA A 115 -14.15 20.00 4.53
CA ALA A 115 -14.94 21.05 5.16
C ALA A 115 -14.05 22.30 5.21
N LEU A 116 -14.37 23.30 4.38
CA LEU A 116 -13.81 24.64 4.51
C LEU A 116 -14.17 25.14 5.92
N ARG A 117 -13.14 25.39 6.74
CA ARG A 117 -13.28 26.14 7.98
C ARG A 117 -13.16 27.62 7.69
#